data_AF-A0A8H3HL75-F1
#
_entry.id   AF-A0A8H3HL75-F1
#
_cell.length_a   1.000
_cell.length_b   1.000
_cell.length_c   1.000
_cell.angle_alpha   90.00
_cell.angle_beta   90.00
_cell.angle_gamma   90.00
#
_symmetry.space_group_name_H-M   'P 1'
#
loop_
_entity.id
_entity.type
_entity.pdbx_description
1 polymer ?
#
loop_
_entity_poly.entity_id
_entity_poly.type
_entity_poly.pdbx_seq_one_letter_code
_entity_poly.pdbx_strand_id
1 'polypeptide(L)'
;MSGTSPFNILVWNPNRPERPPRERPNTRIPNAHSQIVNFDQSPRSNRPSSSSSDSPPSTSHSYSSHTHSHSYLPPYIQVNPYQASQSEMEVSASVSPRPSLIEQLSPFSSCEISDALIKLGLSHNANETPVQRGGYIPDINMLSPSPTVGDGQNTRICGYAYTVKMVRGDDSQAPKPAQHFVDAAPPGSVAVISVPPNIKSAAWGGLMTAGAQFRGVHGVVIDGRARDLIEHRAAGFPVFARGHSTLGQSPFTRPSELNVPVTILPRPDFEGAFENTFSAVEVHPGDIIVADIDGVVSIPPELIARVIDTCRYSKQVDERCMIDIQQGRSIQETFQEWRKSTKK
;
A
#
# COMPACT_ATOMS: atom_id res chain seq x y z
N MET A 1 -22.78 -37.99 11.61
CA MET A 1 -22.05 -38.75 10.55
C MET A 1 -21.29 -37.75 9.69
N SER A 2 -20.09 -38.11 9.23
CA SER A 2 -19.19 -37.23 8.47
C SER A 2 -19.45 -37.31 6.96
N GLY A 3 -19.45 -36.17 6.27
CA GLY A 3 -19.57 -36.09 4.80
C GLY A 3 -18.46 -35.26 4.18
N THR A 4 -17.39 -35.91 3.73
CA THR A 4 -16.29 -35.28 2.98
C THR A 4 -16.45 -35.54 1.48
N SER A 5 -16.42 -34.49 0.67
CA SER A 5 -16.44 -34.60 -0.80
C SER A 5 -15.10 -35.15 -1.34
N PRO A 6 -15.09 -36.06 -2.32
CA PRO A 6 -13.86 -36.57 -2.92
C PRO A 6 -13.22 -35.57 -3.90
N PHE A 7 -11.90 -35.42 -3.83
CA PHE A 7 -11.12 -34.73 -4.87
C PHE A 7 -10.98 -35.62 -6.10
N ASN A 8 -11.24 -35.08 -7.30
CA ASN A 8 -10.97 -35.78 -8.56
C ASN A 8 -9.47 -35.74 -8.89
N ILE A 9 -8.81 -36.89 -8.83
CA ILE A 9 -7.44 -37.07 -9.32
C ILE A 9 -7.48 -37.34 -10.83
N LEU A 10 -6.83 -36.48 -11.61
CA LEU A 10 -6.67 -36.66 -13.06
C LEU A 10 -5.64 -37.76 -13.35
N VAL A 11 -6.11 -38.98 -13.59
CA VAL A 11 -5.27 -40.09 -14.06
C VAL A 11 -4.94 -39.90 -15.55
N TRP A 12 -3.65 -39.90 -15.88
CA TRP A 12 -3.17 -39.82 -17.26
C TRP A 12 -3.45 -41.13 -18.01
N ASN A 13 -4.05 -41.03 -19.20
CA ASN A 13 -4.37 -42.18 -20.06
C ASN A 13 -3.45 -42.19 -21.29
N PRO A 14 -2.56 -43.19 -21.45
CA PRO A 14 -1.60 -43.24 -22.56
C PRO A 14 -2.23 -43.53 -23.93
N ASN A 15 -3.47 -44.03 -23.98
CA ASN A 15 -4.11 -44.51 -25.22
C ASN A 15 -5.06 -43.47 -25.86
N ARG A 16 -4.87 -42.17 -25.59
CA ARG A 16 -5.69 -41.11 -26.20
C ARG A 16 -5.10 -40.71 -27.56
N PRO A 17 -5.85 -40.86 -28.68
CA PRO A 17 -5.34 -40.45 -30.00
C PRO A 17 -5.12 -38.94 -30.05
N GLU A 18 -3.99 -38.53 -30.64
CA GLU A 18 -3.61 -37.11 -30.76
C GLU A 18 -4.54 -36.37 -31.75
N ARG A 19 -4.74 -35.07 -31.50
CA ARG A 19 -5.37 -34.19 -32.50
C ARG A 19 -4.27 -33.65 -33.43
N PRO A 20 -4.49 -33.62 -34.76
CA PRO A 20 -3.52 -33.02 -35.67
C PRO A 20 -3.32 -31.53 -35.35
N PRO A 21 -2.10 -31.00 -35.51
CA PRO A 21 -1.81 -29.59 -35.25
C PRO A 21 -2.53 -28.69 -36.26
N ARG A 22 -2.96 -27.50 -35.80
CA ARG A 22 -3.42 -26.44 -36.71
C ARG A 22 -2.20 -25.75 -37.32
N GLU A 23 -2.17 -25.68 -38.65
CA GLU A 23 -1.17 -24.89 -39.38
C GLU A 23 -1.26 -23.39 -39.02
N ARG A 24 -0.12 -22.69 -39.11
CA ARG A 24 -0.04 -21.23 -38.96
C ARG A 24 0.37 -20.60 -40.30
N PRO A 25 -0.10 -19.38 -40.63
CA PRO A 25 0.34 -18.67 -41.83
C PRO A 25 1.86 -18.46 -41.87
N ASN A 26 2.42 -18.49 -43.08
CA ASN A 26 3.85 -18.54 -43.32
C ASN A 26 4.46 -17.14 -43.51
N THR A 27 5.32 -16.70 -42.60
CA THR A 27 6.16 -15.51 -42.75
C THR A 27 7.63 -15.85 -42.52
N ARG A 28 8.48 -15.55 -43.52
CA ARG A 28 9.92 -15.86 -43.51
C ARG A 28 10.73 -14.74 -42.87
N ILE A 29 11.70 -15.10 -42.02
CA ILE A 29 12.87 -14.29 -41.67
C ILE A 29 14.12 -15.20 -41.83
N PRO A 30 15.28 -14.70 -42.32
CA PRO A 30 16.41 -15.58 -42.68
C PRO A 30 17.22 -16.11 -41.48
N ASN A 31 17.95 -17.20 -41.72
CA ASN A 31 18.88 -17.80 -40.75
C ASN A 31 20.09 -16.91 -40.45
N ALA A 32 20.56 -16.94 -39.20
CA ALA A 32 21.93 -16.57 -38.82
C ALA A 32 22.51 -17.66 -37.90
N HIS A 33 23.82 -17.94 -38.07
CA HIS A 33 24.47 -19.17 -37.62
C HIS A 33 24.49 -19.43 -36.11
N SER A 34 24.41 -20.71 -35.75
CA SER A 34 24.79 -21.23 -34.45
C SER A 34 26.31 -21.25 -34.27
N GLN A 35 26.78 -20.97 -33.05
CA GLN A 35 27.99 -21.59 -32.50
C GLN A 35 27.75 -22.04 -31.07
N ILE A 36 28.09 -23.31 -30.81
CA ILE A 36 28.17 -23.90 -29.48
C ILE A 36 29.65 -23.87 -29.09
N VAL A 37 29.96 -23.46 -27.86
CA VAL A 37 31.32 -23.55 -27.30
C VAL A 37 31.23 -24.25 -25.95
N ASN A 38 32.04 -25.29 -25.76
CA ASN A 38 31.99 -26.14 -24.57
C ASN A 38 32.76 -25.53 -23.39
N PHE A 39 32.28 -25.79 -22.17
CA PHE A 39 33.04 -25.61 -20.93
C PHE A 39 33.80 -26.90 -20.60
N ASP A 40 35.13 -26.82 -20.41
CA ASP A 40 35.88 -27.74 -19.54
C ASP A 40 37.24 -27.15 -19.10
N GLN A 41 37.80 -27.73 -18.03
CA GLN A 41 39.18 -27.73 -17.54
C GLN A 41 39.70 -26.54 -16.70
N SER A 42 39.74 -26.77 -15.38
CA SER A 42 40.67 -26.16 -14.44
C SER A 42 42.05 -26.84 -14.48
N PRO A 43 43.11 -26.25 -13.89
CA PRO A 43 43.77 -27.00 -12.82
C PRO A 43 44.33 -26.18 -11.63
N ARG A 44 43.94 -26.62 -10.41
CA ARG A 44 44.74 -26.85 -9.18
C ARG A 44 45.79 -25.84 -8.65
N SER A 45 45.82 -25.81 -7.31
CA SER A 45 46.94 -25.43 -6.40
C SER A 45 47.16 -23.91 -6.20
N ASN A 46 47.67 -23.42 -5.06
CA ASN A 46 48.36 -24.11 -3.95
C ASN A 46 47.86 -23.66 -2.55
N ARG A 47 48.24 -24.41 -1.50
CA ARG A 47 48.00 -24.11 -0.07
C ARG A 47 49.30 -24.35 0.73
N PRO A 48 49.68 -23.50 1.69
CA PRO A 48 50.62 -23.85 2.76
C PRO A 48 49.90 -24.10 4.10
N SER A 49 50.60 -24.71 5.06
CA SER A 49 50.02 -25.06 6.37
C SER A 49 51.05 -25.10 7.50
N SER A 50 50.72 -24.48 8.63
CA SER A 50 51.35 -24.60 9.96
C SER A 50 50.25 -24.20 10.96
N SER A 51 49.84 -25.02 11.95
CA SER A 51 50.50 -25.24 13.26
C SER A 51 50.88 -23.93 13.98
N SER A 52 50.55 -23.73 15.27
CA SER A 52 50.35 -24.72 16.35
C SER A 52 49.34 -24.28 17.43
N SER A 53 49.24 -25.08 18.50
CA SER A 53 48.39 -24.96 19.70
C SER A 53 48.63 -23.65 20.49
N ASP A 54 47.73 -23.17 21.37
CA ASP A 54 47.39 -23.73 22.68
C ASP A 54 46.12 -23.12 23.31
N SER A 55 45.60 -23.74 24.38
CA SER A 55 44.53 -23.25 25.26
C SER A 55 44.38 -24.13 26.51
N PRO A 56 43.81 -23.63 27.62
CA PRO A 56 44.11 -22.40 28.35
C PRO A 56 44.64 -22.77 29.78
N PRO A 57 44.61 -21.84 30.75
CA PRO A 57 44.40 -22.23 32.14
C PRO A 57 43.15 -21.58 32.76
N SER A 58 42.46 -22.34 33.61
CA SER A 58 41.39 -21.86 34.48
C SER A 58 41.92 -21.56 35.88
N THR A 59 41.34 -20.57 36.56
CA THR A 59 41.37 -20.47 38.03
C THR A 59 40.02 -19.97 38.52
N SER A 60 39.58 -20.53 39.65
CA SER A 60 38.30 -20.25 40.29
C SER A 60 38.52 -19.57 41.64
N HIS A 61 37.58 -18.71 42.04
CA HIS A 61 37.36 -18.36 43.44
C HIS A 61 35.85 -18.20 43.72
N SER A 62 35.47 -18.30 45.00
CA SER A 62 34.08 -18.53 45.42
C SER A 62 33.83 -17.99 46.83
N TYR A 63 32.54 -17.79 47.17
CA TYR A 63 32.03 -17.20 48.43
C TYR A 63 32.41 -15.71 48.63
N SER A 64 31.69 -14.91 49.44
CA SER A 64 30.62 -15.24 50.39
C SER A 64 29.41 -14.28 50.29
N SER A 65 28.31 -14.66 50.95
CA SER A 65 27.07 -13.88 51.11
C SER A 65 27.11 -12.91 52.29
N HIS A 66 26.30 -11.84 52.25
CA HIS A 66 25.69 -11.21 53.43
C HIS A 66 24.38 -10.48 53.07
N THR A 67 23.65 -10.01 54.08
CA THR A 67 22.19 -9.81 54.06
C THR A 67 21.73 -8.47 54.62
N HIS A 68 20.58 -7.99 54.12
CA HIS A 68 19.67 -7.01 54.73
C HIS A 68 20.17 -5.58 55.06
N SER A 69 19.47 -4.59 54.49
CA SER A 69 18.94 -3.45 55.27
C SER A 69 17.65 -2.93 54.62
N HIS A 70 16.78 -2.31 55.42
CA HIS A 70 15.42 -1.88 55.02
C HIS A 70 15.35 -0.36 54.84
N SER A 71 14.37 0.10 54.05
CA SER A 71 13.65 1.40 54.10
C SER A 71 14.39 2.72 54.45
N TYR A 72 14.07 3.81 53.73
CA TYR A 72 13.28 4.92 54.31
C TYR A 72 12.83 5.93 53.23
N LEU A 73 11.59 6.41 53.34
CA LEU A 73 11.04 7.54 52.58
C LEU A 73 10.57 8.62 53.56
N PRO A 74 10.83 9.92 53.31
CA PRO A 74 10.28 11.02 54.10
C PRO A 74 8.81 11.34 53.72
N PRO A 75 8.04 12.02 54.60
CA PRO A 75 6.56 11.97 54.56
C PRO A 75 5.86 13.12 53.82
N TYR A 76 4.54 12.92 53.65
CA TYR A 76 3.55 13.91 53.24
C TYR A 76 3.62 15.24 54.03
N ILE A 77 3.27 16.34 53.36
CA ILE A 77 2.67 17.52 54.00
C ILE A 77 1.26 17.68 53.42
N GLN A 78 0.24 17.62 54.30
CA GLN A 78 -1.12 18.03 53.94
C GLN A 78 -1.29 19.53 54.18
N VAL A 79 -1.76 20.25 53.17
CA VAL A 79 -2.41 21.57 53.34
C VAL A 79 -3.61 21.65 52.41
N ASN A 80 -4.80 21.84 52.98
CA ASN A 80 -6.02 22.15 52.25
C ASN A 80 -6.90 23.06 53.12
N PRO A 81 -7.05 24.34 52.74
CA PRO A 81 -8.16 25.17 53.14
C PRO A 81 -8.99 25.60 51.92
N TYR A 82 -10.14 24.97 51.72
CA TYR A 82 -11.22 25.54 50.91
C TYR A 82 -11.74 26.82 51.59
N GLN A 83 -11.72 27.97 50.91
CA GLN A 83 -12.88 28.87 50.78
C GLN A 83 -12.58 30.11 49.90
N ALA A 84 -13.67 30.71 49.39
CA ALA A 84 -13.73 31.79 48.40
C ALA A 84 -13.18 31.41 46.99
N SER A 85 -13.85 31.74 45.88
CA SER A 85 -15.16 32.39 45.70
C SER A 85 -15.95 31.70 44.57
N GLN A 86 -17.28 31.75 44.63
CA GLN A 86 -18.13 31.38 43.48
C GLN A 86 -18.19 32.57 42.51
N SER A 87 -17.47 32.48 41.40
CA SER A 87 -17.78 33.23 40.19
C SER A 87 -18.79 32.45 39.35
N GLU A 88 -19.75 33.14 38.74
CA GLU A 88 -20.84 32.52 37.98
C GLU A 88 -20.29 31.69 36.81
N MET A 89 -20.70 30.42 36.73
CA MET A 89 -20.24 29.50 35.70
C MET A 89 -21.12 29.66 34.46
N GLU A 90 -20.78 30.62 33.61
CA GLU A 90 -21.39 30.73 32.28
C GLU A 90 -21.25 29.40 31.54
N VAL A 91 -22.39 28.76 31.23
CA VAL A 91 -22.42 27.51 30.47
C VAL A 91 -22.18 27.84 29.00
N SER A 92 -20.92 28.13 28.65
CA SER A 92 -20.51 28.27 27.26
C SER A 92 -20.79 26.95 26.55
N ALA A 93 -21.75 26.94 25.63
CA ALA A 93 -22.06 25.75 24.84
C ALA A 93 -20.81 25.33 24.06
N SER A 94 -20.15 24.26 24.50
CA SER A 94 -18.91 23.78 23.91
C SER A 94 -19.18 23.21 22.52
N VAL A 95 -19.12 24.07 21.51
CA VAL A 95 -19.21 23.67 20.11
C VAL A 95 -18.03 22.74 19.82
N SER A 96 -18.30 21.44 19.74
CA SER A 96 -17.30 20.44 19.37
C SER A 96 -16.62 20.89 18.07
N PRO A 97 -15.27 20.84 17.99
CA PRO A 97 -14.56 21.29 16.80
C PRO A 97 -15.09 20.54 15.58
N ARG A 98 -15.32 21.25 14.47
CA ARG A 98 -15.76 20.61 13.23
C ARG A 98 -14.68 19.63 12.79
N PRO A 99 -15.03 18.37 12.44
CA PRO A 99 -14.05 17.39 12.00
C PRO A 99 -13.29 17.88 10.77
N SER A 100 -12.01 17.53 10.67
CA SER A 100 -11.17 17.90 9.52
C SER A 100 -11.74 17.34 8.21
N LEU A 101 -11.29 17.87 7.07
CA LEU A 101 -11.75 17.37 5.76
C LEU A 101 -11.33 15.90 5.54
N ILE A 102 -10.20 15.46 6.12
CA ILE A 102 -9.76 14.05 6.15
C ILE A 102 -10.71 13.20 7.02
N GLU A 103 -11.06 13.65 8.22
CA GLU A 103 -12.03 12.95 9.08
C GLU A 103 -13.40 12.85 8.41
N GLN A 104 -13.88 13.91 7.76
CA GLN A 104 -15.16 13.92 7.03
C GLN A 104 -15.16 13.05 5.77
N LEU A 105 -13.99 12.80 5.16
CA LEU A 105 -13.83 11.92 4.01
C LEU A 105 -13.70 10.45 4.40
N SER A 106 -13.05 10.16 5.53
CA SER A 106 -12.75 8.80 6.00
C SER A 106 -13.91 7.78 6.04
N PRO A 107 -15.20 8.15 6.24
CA PRO A 107 -16.30 7.18 6.21
C PRO A 107 -16.61 6.63 4.82
N PHE A 108 -16.17 7.29 3.75
CA PHE A 108 -16.44 6.88 2.36
C PHE A 108 -15.38 5.91 1.82
N SER A 109 -15.84 4.94 1.04
CA SER A 109 -15.00 3.97 0.32
C SER A 109 -14.27 4.58 -0.87
N SER A 110 -13.18 3.93 -1.28
CA SER A 110 -12.50 4.26 -2.54
C SER A 110 -13.49 4.25 -3.73
N CYS A 111 -14.45 3.32 -3.74
CA CYS A 111 -15.56 3.26 -4.69
C CYS A 111 -16.47 4.51 -4.64
N GLU A 112 -17.05 4.86 -3.47
CA GLU A 112 -17.91 6.05 -3.32
C GLU A 112 -17.19 7.34 -3.76
N ILE A 113 -15.91 7.46 -3.42
CA ILE A 113 -15.04 8.59 -3.78
C ILE A 113 -14.76 8.62 -5.28
N SER A 114 -14.44 7.48 -5.89
CA SER A 114 -14.21 7.39 -7.35
C SER A 114 -15.44 7.85 -8.13
N ASP A 115 -16.62 7.39 -7.69
CA ASP A 115 -17.91 7.73 -8.26
C ASP A 115 -18.23 9.24 -8.09
N ALA A 116 -17.82 9.86 -6.99
CA ALA A 116 -17.94 11.29 -6.76
C ALA A 116 -16.99 12.12 -7.65
N LEU A 117 -15.71 11.74 -7.74
CA LEU A 117 -14.73 12.38 -8.63
C LEU A 117 -15.18 12.30 -10.10
N ILE A 118 -15.76 11.17 -10.51
CA ILE A 118 -16.43 10.94 -11.80
C ILE A 118 -17.57 11.93 -12.05
N LYS A 119 -18.49 12.09 -11.07
CA LYS A 119 -19.64 13.02 -11.18
C LYS A 119 -19.23 14.49 -11.19
N LEU A 120 -18.11 14.83 -10.56
CA LEU A 120 -17.60 16.20 -10.45
C LEU A 120 -16.83 16.71 -11.68
N GLY A 121 -16.64 15.86 -12.69
CA GLY A 121 -15.94 16.21 -13.93
C GLY A 121 -14.42 16.13 -13.86
N LEU A 122 -13.83 15.29 -13.00
CA LEU A 122 -12.41 14.94 -13.10
C LEU A 122 -12.17 13.98 -14.28
N SER A 123 -12.23 14.59 -15.45
CA SER A 123 -12.02 13.98 -16.77
C SER A 123 -11.31 15.00 -17.66
N HIS A 124 -10.22 15.59 -17.17
CA HIS A 124 -9.39 16.52 -17.92
C HIS A 124 -7.91 16.35 -17.62
N ASN A 125 -7.13 16.21 -18.69
CA ASN A 125 -5.97 17.07 -18.86
C ASN A 125 -6.34 18.12 -19.95
N ALA A 126 -5.70 19.27 -19.98
CA ALA A 126 -6.31 20.49 -20.54
C ALA A 126 -6.28 20.65 -22.08
N ASN A 127 -5.82 19.65 -22.85
CA ASN A 127 -5.70 19.77 -24.33
C ASN A 127 -6.22 18.57 -25.13
N GLU A 128 -6.04 17.32 -24.70
CA GLU A 128 -6.35 16.13 -25.52
C GLU A 128 -7.07 15.03 -24.74
N THR A 129 -8.31 14.75 -25.13
CA THR A 129 -9.21 13.65 -24.71
C THR A 129 -9.55 13.55 -23.20
N PRO A 130 -10.84 13.61 -22.81
CA PRO A 130 -11.25 13.48 -21.41
C PRO A 130 -11.17 12.03 -20.92
N VAL A 131 -10.00 11.59 -20.46
CA VAL A 131 -9.87 10.28 -19.80
C VAL A 131 -10.43 10.39 -18.39
N GLN A 132 -11.60 9.76 -18.19
CA GLN A 132 -12.35 9.77 -16.96
C GLN A 132 -11.64 8.89 -15.91
N ARG A 133 -11.05 9.52 -14.88
CA ARG A 133 -10.17 8.84 -13.92
C ARG A 133 -10.84 8.39 -12.64
N GLY A 134 -11.72 9.22 -12.06
CA GLY A 134 -12.21 8.98 -10.70
C GLY A 134 -11.10 8.91 -9.64
N GLY A 135 -9.91 9.48 -9.91
CA GLY A 135 -8.73 9.41 -9.03
C GLY A 135 -8.12 8.02 -8.80
N TYR A 136 -8.73 6.94 -9.30
CA TYR A 136 -8.29 5.55 -9.08
C TYR A 136 -6.86 5.30 -9.57
N ILE A 137 -6.05 4.64 -8.75
CA ILE A 137 -4.65 4.25 -9.04
C ILE A 137 -4.60 2.73 -9.28
N PRO A 138 -4.50 2.28 -10.54
CA PRO A 138 -4.77 0.89 -10.91
C PRO A 138 -3.63 -0.08 -10.57
N ASP A 139 -4.01 -1.37 -10.52
CA ASP A 139 -3.15 -2.53 -10.29
C ASP A 139 -2.40 -2.55 -8.93
N ILE A 140 -2.66 -1.58 -8.05
CA ILE A 140 -2.15 -1.55 -6.68
C ILE A 140 -3.16 -2.23 -5.75
N ASN A 141 -2.73 -3.29 -5.07
CA ASN A 141 -3.59 -4.16 -4.26
C ASN A 141 -3.13 -4.15 -2.79
N MET A 142 -4.05 -4.30 -1.84
CA MET A 142 -3.70 -4.45 -0.43
C MET A 142 -2.99 -5.79 -0.17
N LEU A 143 -1.76 -5.73 0.35
CA LEU A 143 -0.96 -6.90 0.75
C LEU A 143 -0.91 -7.09 2.26
N SER A 144 -1.03 -6.00 3.01
CA SER A 144 -1.14 -5.98 4.46
C SER A 144 -2.17 -4.91 4.88
N PRO A 145 -3.03 -5.19 5.87
CA PRO A 145 -3.37 -6.52 6.41
C PRO A 145 -3.89 -7.47 5.32
N SER A 146 -4.17 -8.73 5.66
CA SER A 146 -4.60 -9.72 4.66
C SER A 146 -6.06 -9.45 4.23
N PRO A 147 -6.37 -9.15 2.95
CA PRO A 147 -7.72 -8.78 2.54
C PRO A 147 -8.81 -9.79 2.90
N THR A 148 -8.44 -11.06 2.97
CA THR A 148 -9.35 -12.20 3.20
C THR A 148 -9.46 -12.63 4.67
N VAL A 149 -8.65 -12.11 5.60
CA VAL A 149 -8.57 -12.63 6.99
C VAL A 149 -8.28 -11.51 7.99
N GLY A 150 -9.06 -11.45 9.07
CA GLY A 150 -8.94 -10.42 10.11
C GLY A 150 -9.43 -9.06 9.61
N ASP A 151 -8.86 -7.99 10.13
CA ASP A 151 -9.32 -6.62 9.91
C ASP A 151 -9.12 -6.09 8.47
N GLY A 152 -8.57 -6.91 7.56
CA GLY A 152 -8.39 -6.53 6.15
C GLY A 152 -9.67 -6.08 5.45
N GLN A 153 -10.82 -6.68 5.77
CA GLN A 153 -12.11 -6.28 5.19
C GLN A 153 -12.60 -4.91 5.69
N ASN A 154 -12.10 -4.45 6.85
CA ASN A 154 -12.45 -3.18 7.49
C ASN A 154 -11.33 -2.13 7.36
N THR A 155 -10.20 -2.47 6.75
CA THR A 155 -9.03 -1.57 6.72
C THR A 155 -9.19 -0.51 5.65
N ARG A 156 -9.20 0.74 6.09
CA ARG A 156 -9.09 1.92 5.23
C ARG A 156 -8.00 2.85 5.76
N ILE A 157 -7.21 3.40 4.86
CA ILE A 157 -6.32 4.54 5.14
C ILE A 157 -6.86 5.80 4.46
N CYS A 158 -6.67 6.93 5.13
CA CYS A 158 -6.91 8.27 4.61
C CYS A 158 -5.79 9.18 5.11
N GLY A 159 -5.17 9.98 4.23
CA GLY A 159 -4.10 10.89 4.62
C GLY A 159 -3.45 11.61 3.45
N TYR A 160 -2.62 12.61 3.76
CA TYR A 160 -1.91 13.40 2.75
C TYR A 160 -0.76 12.60 2.10
N ALA A 161 -0.61 12.72 0.79
CA ALA A 161 0.40 12.05 0.00
C ALA A 161 1.81 12.57 0.32
N TYR A 162 2.62 11.72 0.94
CA TYR A 162 4.05 11.90 1.07
C TYR A 162 4.74 11.15 -0.08
N THR A 163 5.12 11.86 -1.15
CA THR A 163 5.60 11.23 -2.37
C THR A 163 7.10 10.89 -2.31
N VAL A 164 7.46 9.72 -2.85
CA VAL A 164 8.83 9.22 -2.94
C VAL A 164 9.08 8.74 -4.37
N LYS A 165 10.02 9.39 -5.05
CA LYS A 165 10.43 9.05 -6.42
C LYS A 165 11.68 8.18 -6.35
N MET A 166 11.52 6.89 -6.68
CA MET A 166 12.65 5.98 -6.82
C MET A 166 13.23 6.07 -8.24
N VAL A 167 14.53 5.84 -8.35
CA VAL A 167 15.25 5.64 -9.61
C VAL A 167 15.92 4.26 -9.60
N ARG A 168 16.51 3.86 -10.73
CA ARG A 168 17.32 2.65 -10.78
C ARG A 168 18.55 2.79 -9.88
N GLY A 169 19.02 1.69 -9.31
CA GLY A 169 20.20 1.70 -8.42
C GLY A 169 21.52 1.97 -9.14
N ASP A 170 21.57 1.78 -10.46
CA ASP A 170 22.70 2.13 -11.34
C ASP A 170 22.67 3.59 -11.84
N ASP A 171 21.59 4.33 -11.59
CA ASP A 171 21.53 5.76 -11.89
C ASP A 171 22.42 6.55 -10.92
N SER A 172 23.49 7.14 -11.43
CA SER A 172 24.44 7.98 -10.70
C SER A 172 24.20 9.49 -10.88
N GLN A 173 23.31 9.90 -11.78
CA GLN A 173 23.09 11.30 -12.15
C GLN A 173 21.85 11.89 -11.48
N ALA A 174 20.83 11.06 -11.23
CA ALA A 174 19.69 11.44 -10.40
C ALA A 174 20.16 11.86 -8.99
N PRO A 175 19.52 12.86 -8.35
CA PRO A 175 19.89 13.32 -7.01
C PRO A 175 19.74 12.20 -5.96
N LYS A 176 20.21 12.49 -4.74
CA LYS A 176 20.03 11.62 -3.56
C LYS A 176 19.44 12.48 -2.44
N PRO A 177 18.40 12.02 -1.73
CA PRO A 177 17.83 12.81 -0.65
C PRO A 177 18.80 12.91 0.54
N ALA A 178 18.79 14.04 1.23
CA ALA A 178 19.67 14.32 2.37
C ALA A 178 19.40 13.41 3.59
N GLN A 179 18.21 12.84 3.67
CA GLN A 179 17.76 11.91 4.70
C GLN A 179 17.02 10.72 4.06
N HIS A 180 16.92 9.61 4.78
CA HIS A 180 16.18 8.44 4.28
C HIS A 180 14.67 8.73 4.24
N PHE A 181 13.97 8.20 3.22
CA PHE A 181 12.58 8.58 2.93
C PHE A 181 11.60 8.22 4.06
N VAL A 182 11.82 7.11 4.77
CA VAL A 182 11.01 6.76 5.95
C VAL A 182 11.27 7.73 7.11
N ASP A 183 12.49 8.25 7.25
CA ASP A 183 12.81 9.20 8.32
C ASP A 183 12.21 10.59 8.08
N ALA A 184 12.00 10.93 6.81
CA ALA A 184 11.43 12.17 6.31
C ALA A 184 9.89 12.20 6.26
N ALA A 185 9.22 11.06 6.45
CA ALA A 185 7.77 10.94 6.28
C ALA A 185 6.99 11.69 7.39
N PRO A 186 6.08 12.62 7.05
CA PRO A 186 5.28 13.34 8.05
C PRO A 186 4.30 12.42 8.81
N PRO A 187 4.04 12.66 10.10
CA PRO A 187 2.93 12.04 10.81
C PRO A 187 1.58 12.29 10.11
N GLY A 188 0.70 11.30 10.09
CA GLY A 188 -0.60 11.36 9.41
C GLY A 188 -0.55 11.26 7.88
N SER A 189 0.64 11.12 7.28
CA SER A 189 0.78 10.96 5.82
C SER A 189 0.51 9.52 5.36
N VAL A 190 0.21 9.37 4.08
CA VAL A 190 0.30 8.10 3.34
C VAL A 190 1.49 8.22 2.39
N ALA A 191 2.46 7.30 2.52
CA ALA A 191 3.64 7.31 1.65
C ALA A 191 3.29 6.77 0.25
N VAL A 192 3.57 7.53 -0.80
CA VAL A 192 3.29 7.15 -2.20
C VAL A 192 4.60 6.98 -2.97
N ILE A 193 4.97 5.74 -3.26
CA ILE A 193 6.27 5.38 -3.82
C ILE A 193 6.13 5.03 -5.30
N SER A 194 6.67 5.89 -6.17
CA SER A 194 6.83 5.58 -7.60
C SER A 194 8.14 4.82 -7.82
N VAL A 195 8.07 3.68 -8.53
CA VAL A 195 9.23 2.83 -8.85
C VAL A 195 9.35 2.69 -10.37
N PRO A 196 10.57 2.75 -10.96
CA PRO A 196 10.74 2.64 -12.40
C PRO A 196 10.08 1.38 -12.99
N PRO A 197 9.56 1.46 -14.24
CA PRO A 197 8.88 0.34 -14.87
C PRO A 197 9.79 -0.90 -15.00
N ASN A 198 9.15 -2.07 -15.08
CA ASN A 198 9.78 -3.39 -15.19
C ASN A 198 10.64 -3.85 -14.00
N ILE A 199 10.86 -3.03 -12.97
CA ILE A 199 11.50 -3.45 -11.72
C ILE A 199 10.70 -4.56 -11.02
N LYS A 200 11.42 -5.59 -10.54
CA LYS A 200 10.86 -6.75 -9.82
C LYS A 200 11.33 -6.85 -8.36
N SER A 201 12.21 -5.96 -7.90
CA SER A 201 12.57 -5.82 -6.48
C SER A 201 11.48 -5.12 -5.68
N ALA A 202 11.55 -5.23 -4.36
CA ALA A 202 10.72 -4.49 -3.42
C ALA A 202 11.34 -3.14 -3.04
N ALA A 203 10.52 -2.10 -3.01
CA ALA A 203 10.89 -0.77 -2.49
C ALA A 203 10.61 -0.63 -0.98
N TRP A 204 9.78 -1.52 -0.42
CA TRP A 204 9.36 -1.52 0.99
C TRP A 204 9.53 -2.89 1.64
N GLY A 205 9.80 -2.91 2.94
CA GLY A 205 10.07 -4.11 3.75
C GLY A 205 9.89 -3.81 5.24
N GLY A 206 10.10 -4.80 6.10
CA GLY A 206 9.66 -4.75 7.51
C GLY A 206 10.25 -3.60 8.32
N LEU A 207 11.54 -3.32 8.14
CA LEU A 207 12.22 -2.17 8.78
C LEU A 207 11.63 -0.81 8.37
N MET A 208 11.16 -0.66 7.13
CA MET A 208 10.48 0.55 6.67
C MET A 208 9.13 0.71 7.37
N THR A 209 8.38 -0.38 7.54
CA THR A 209 7.13 -0.40 8.31
C THR A 209 7.35 0.02 9.76
N ALA A 210 8.32 -0.55 10.47
CA ALA A 210 8.61 -0.19 11.85
C ALA A 210 8.98 1.30 12.00
N GLY A 211 9.84 1.82 11.11
CA GLY A 211 10.25 3.22 11.11
C GLY A 211 9.13 4.21 10.73
N ALA A 212 8.16 3.77 9.93
CA ALA A 212 6.99 4.55 9.51
C ALA A 212 5.90 4.58 10.59
N GLN A 213 5.62 3.44 11.24
CA GLN A 213 4.70 3.36 12.38
C GLN A 213 5.17 4.19 13.56
N PHE A 214 6.47 4.17 13.87
CA PHE A 214 7.06 5.02 14.91
C PHE A 214 6.84 6.52 14.65
N ARG A 215 6.62 6.93 13.39
CA ARG A 215 6.32 8.30 12.97
C ARG A 215 4.83 8.59 12.79
N GLY A 216 3.95 7.62 13.01
CA GLY A 216 2.51 7.80 12.79
C GLY A 216 2.12 7.96 11.32
N VAL A 217 2.90 7.41 10.37
CA VAL A 217 2.49 7.28 8.97
C VAL A 217 1.31 6.30 8.91
N HIS A 218 0.24 6.63 8.17
CA HIS A 218 -0.98 5.84 8.14
C HIS A 218 -0.89 4.59 7.25
N GLY A 219 -0.01 4.58 6.25
CA GLY A 219 0.21 3.44 5.35
C GLY A 219 1.15 3.77 4.19
N VAL A 220 1.33 2.81 3.29
CA VAL A 220 2.13 2.99 2.06
C VAL A 220 1.40 2.47 0.81
N VAL A 221 1.52 3.21 -0.28
CA VAL A 221 1.07 2.91 -1.64
C VAL A 221 2.32 2.80 -2.54
N ILE A 222 2.45 1.72 -3.30
CA ILE A 222 3.68 1.42 -4.06
C ILE A 222 3.34 1.05 -5.52
N ASP A 223 3.78 1.88 -6.46
CA ASP A 223 3.88 1.55 -7.90
C ASP A 223 5.04 0.57 -8.13
N GLY A 224 4.94 -0.61 -7.55
CA GLY A 224 6.09 -1.47 -7.36
C GLY A 224 5.74 -2.67 -6.49
N ARG A 225 6.67 -3.08 -5.61
CA ARG A 225 6.50 -4.27 -4.76
C ARG A 225 6.93 -4.02 -3.32
N ALA A 226 6.33 -4.77 -2.41
CA ALA A 226 6.80 -4.94 -1.04
C ALA A 226 7.48 -6.31 -0.86
N ARG A 227 8.18 -6.51 0.26
CA ARG A 227 8.62 -7.82 0.74
C ARG A 227 8.25 -7.95 2.23
N ASP A 228 8.73 -8.97 2.93
CA ASP A 228 8.60 -9.07 4.40
C ASP A 228 7.12 -9.06 4.90
N LEU A 229 6.18 -9.62 4.11
CA LEU A 229 4.73 -9.49 4.31
C LEU A 229 4.21 -9.96 5.69
N ILE A 230 4.91 -10.89 6.35
CA ILE A 230 4.56 -11.36 7.69
C ILE A 230 4.77 -10.23 8.71
N GLU A 231 5.86 -9.47 8.59
CA GLU A 231 6.18 -8.36 9.49
C GLU A 231 5.17 -7.23 9.35
N HIS A 232 4.77 -6.88 8.12
CA HIS A 232 3.70 -5.90 7.88
C HIS A 232 2.38 -6.27 8.54
N ARG A 233 1.98 -7.56 8.43
CA ARG A 233 0.71 -8.07 8.94
C ARG A 233 0.72 -8.22 10.47
N ALA A 234 1.83 -8.68 11.04
CA ALA A 234 2.03 -8.73 12.49
C ALA A 234 2.06 -7.32 13.12
N ALA A 235 2.55 -6.33 12.38
CA ALA A 235 2.51 -4.92 12.76
C ALA A 235 1.14 -4.25 12.55
N GLY A 236 0.21 -4.89 11.82
CA GLY A 236 -1.06 -4.27 11.41
C GLY A 236 -0.91 -3.11 10.42
N PHE A 237 0.25 -2.94 9.79
CA PHE A 237 0.53 -1.78 8.93
C PHE A 237 -0.10 -1.92 7.53
N PRO A 238 -0.84 -0.91 7.03
CA PRO A 238 -1.40 -0.94 5.69
C PRO A 238 -0.33 -0.79 4.59
N VAL A 239 -0.24 -1.80 3.71
CA VAL A 239 0.71 -1.86 2.58
C VAL A 239 -0.04 -2.21 1.30
N PHE A 240 -0.13 -1.25 0.40
CA PHE A 240 -0.75 -1.36 -0.91
C PHE A 240 0.36 -1.39 -1.98
N ALA A 241 0.42 -2.44 -2.79
CA ALA A 241 1.45 -2.59 -3.83
C ALA A 241 0.99 -3.47 -4.99
N ARG A 242 1.71 -3.45 -6.12
CA ARG A 242 1.45 -4.29 -7.30
C ARG A 242 1.97 -5.73 -7.15
N GLY A 243 1.84 -6.29 -5.95
CA GLY A 243 2.38 -7.60 -5.55
C GLY A 243 3.71 -7.51 -4.77
N HIS A 244 4.32 -8.67 -4.52
CA HIS A 244 5.47 -8.81 -3.63
C HIS A 244 6.76 -9.26 -4.34
N SER A 245 7.88 -9.22 -3.63
CA SER A 245 9.18 -9.77 -4.05
C SER A 245 9.91 -10.41 -2.87
N THR A 246 10.97 -11.18 -3.14
CA THR A 246 11.98 -11.57 -2.15
C THR A 246 13.21 -10.65 -2.21
N LEU A 247 13.44 -9.99 -3.35
CA LEU A 247 14.56 -9.08 -3.56
C LEU A 247 14.28 -7.74 -2.89
N GLY A 248 15.23 -7.23 -2.08
CA GLY A 248 15.19 -5.87 -1.53
C GLY A 248 15.55 -4.80 -2.56
N GLN A 249 15.49 -3.52 -2.16
CA GLN A 249 15.73 -2.38 -3.07
C GLN A 249 17.09 -2.44 -3.78
N SER A 250 18.17 -2.72 -3.03
CA SER A 250 19.54 -2.77 -3.56
C SER A 250 19.84 -4.12 -4.24
N PRO A 251 20.57 -4.15 -5.38
CA PRO A 251 21.15 -3.02 -6.13
C PRO A 251 20.20 -2.43 -7.19
N PHE A 252 18.94 -2.83 -7.23
CA PHE A 252 18.02 -2.58 -8.35
C PHE A 252 17.46 -1.16 -8.40
N THR A 253 17.17 -0.55 -7.24
CA THR A 253 16.53 0.75 -7.09
C THR A 253 17.01 1.50 -5.85
N ARG A 254 16.89 2.83 -5.87
CA ARG A 254 17.19 3.74 -4.76
C ARG A 254 16.23 4.94 -4.76
N PRO A 255 16.00 5.63 -3.64
CA PRO A 255 15.30 6.92 -3.65
C PRO A 255 16.14 8.00 -4.36
N SER A 256 15.46 8.93 -5.03
CA SER A 256 16.04 10.09 -5.71
C SER A 256 15.54 11.40 -5.09
N GLU A 257 14.21 11.58 -5.08
CA GLU A 257 13.53 12.80 -4.66
C GLU A 257 12.35 12.46 -3.75
N LEU A 258 12.02 13.39 -2.84
CA LEU A 258 10.95 13.29 -1.85
C LEU A 258 10.09 14.55 -1.98
N ASN A 259 8.77 14.44 -1.81
CA ASN A 259 7.83 15.56 -1.98
C ASN A 259 7.97 16.25 -3.36
N VAL A 260 8.03 15.44 -4.42
CA VAL A 260 7.89 15.88 -5.82
C VAL A 260 6.68 15.18 -6.45
N PRO A 261 6.04 15.74 -7.50
CA PRO A 261 4.99 15.02 -8.23
C PRO A 261 5.52 13.69 -8.77
N VAL A 262 4.69 12.64 -8.69
CA VAL A 262 5.05 11.30 -9.18
C VAL A 262 3.99 10.77 -10.14
N THR A 263 4.47 10.29 -11.29
CA THR A 263 3.62 9.67 -12.32
C THR A 263 3.56 8.16 -12.10
N ILE A 264 2.34 7.63 -11.95
CA ILE A 264 2.06 6.20 -11.83
C ILE A 264 1.48 5.72 -13.16
N LEU A 265 2.21 4.83 -13.84
CA LEU A 265 1.81 4.30 -15.16
C LEU A 265 0.97 3.03 -14.98
N PRO A 266 -0.28 2.94 -15.49
CA PRO A 266 -1.04 1.70 -15.46
C PRO A 266 -0.30 0.60 -16.24
N ARG A 267 -0.45 -0.66 -15.80
CA ARG A 267 0.15 -1.79 -16.49
C ARG A 267 -0.80 -2.34 -17.56
N PRO A 268 -0.29 -2.97 -18.63
CA PRO A 268 -1.15 -3.68 -19.56
C PRO A 268 -1.66 -4.96 -18.90
N ASP A 269 -2.95 -5.28 -19.07
CA ASP A 269 -3.60 -6.46 -18.46
C ASP A 269 -2.92 -7.79 -18.83
N PHE A 270 -2.31 -7.85 -20.02
CA PHE A 270 -1.59 -9.01 -20.52
C PHE A 270 -0.34 -8.61 -21.34
N GLU A 271 0.63 -9.53 -21.39
CA GLU A 271 1.84 -9.37 -22.17
C GLU A 271 1.52 -9.35 -23.68
N GLY A 272 1.80 -8.24 -24.34
CA GLY A 272 1.44 -8.01 -25.75
C GLY A 272 0.16 -7.19 -26.00
N ALA A 273 -0.46 -6.62 -24.98
CA ALA A 273 -1.47 -5.57 -25.18
C ALA A 273 -0.80 -4.33 -25.82
N PHE A 274 -1.34 -3.88 -26.97
CA PHE A 274 -0.69 -2.88 -27.83
C PHE A 274 -0.83 -1.43 -27.37
N GLU A 275 -1.87 -1.13 -26.58
CA GLU A 275 -2.20 0.19 -26.07
C GLU A 275 -2.76 0.04 -24.66
N ASN A 276 -2.34 0.90 -23.74
CA ASN A 276 -3.03 1.03 -22.46
C ASN A 276 -4.11 2.11 -22.61
N THR A 277 -5.37 1.70 -22.60
CA THR A 277 -6.52 2.60 -22.77
C THR A 277 -6.75 3.53 -21.57
N PHE A 278 -5.98 3.37 -20.50
CA PHE A 278 -5.94 4.27 -19.36
C PHE A 278 -4.65 5.09 -19.37
N SER A 279 -4.78 6.41 -19.20
CA SER A 279 -3.66 7.32 -18.96
C SER A 279 -2.91 7.01 -17.67
N ALA A 280 -1.74 7.63 -17.49
CA ALA A 280 -1.10 7.76 -16.19
C ALA A 280 -2.01 8.44 -15.14
N VAL A 281 -1.70 8.21 -13.87
CA VAL A 281 -2.14 9.07 -12.75
C VAL A 281 -0.93 9.85 -12.27
N GLU A 282 -1.06 11.17 -12.14
CA GLU A 282 -0.09 11.97 -11.39
C GLU A 282 -0.58 12.12 -9.96
N VAL A 283 0.31 11.93 -8.99
CA VAL A 283 0.06 12.18 -7.57
C VAL A 283 0.99 13.29 -7.10
N HIS A 284 0.40 14.36 -6.58
CA HIS A 284 1.14 15.53 -6.07
C HIS A 284 1.40 15.39 -4.56
N PRO A 285 2.48 15.99 -4.03
CA PRO A 285 2.71 16.06 -2.59
C PRO A 285 1.55 16.83 -1.94
N GLY A 286 0.87 16.18 -0.98
CA GLY A 286 -0.31 16.76 -0.34
C GLY A 286 -1.66 16.44 -0.97
N ASP A 287 -1.74 15.68 -2.08
CA ASP A 287 -2.99 15.02 -2.49
C ASP A 287 -3.56 14.17 -1.34
N ILE A 288 -4.88 13.97 -1.27
CA ILE A 288 -5.47 13.07 -0.27
C ILE A 288 -5.60 11.68 -0.88
N ILE A 289 -4.83 10.74 -0.31
CA ILE A 289 -4.93 9.32 -0.64
C ILE A 289 -5.98 8.67 0.24
N VAL A 290 -6.92 7.96 -0.39
CA VAL A 290 -7.78 6.98 0.29
C VAL A 290 -7.54 5.61 -0.32
N ALA A 291 -7.38 4.59 0.52
CA ALA A 291 -7.26 3.22 0.07
C ALA A 291 -7.94 2.25 1.05
N ASP A 292 -8.64 1.27 0.49
CA ASP A 292 -9.29 0.15 1.19
C ASP A 292 -9.26 -1.10 0.29
N ILE A 293 -10.02 -2.15 0.63
CA ILE A 293 -9.93 -3.45 -0.03
C ILE A 293 -10.14 -3.43 -1.56
N ASP A 294 -10.90 -2.46 -2.08
CA ASP A 294 -11.19 -2.32 -3.51
C ASP A 294 -10.04 -1.67 -4.31
N GLY A 295 -9.14 -0.93 -3.65
CA GLY A 295 -8.00 -0.27 -4.32
C GLY A 295 -7.54 1.04 -3.66
N VAL A 296 -6.98 1.93 -4.48
CA VAL A 296 -6.37 3.21 -4.07
C VAL A 296 -6.91 4.34 -4.94
N VAL A 297 -7.18 5.50 -4.34
CA VAL A 297 -7.66 6.72 -5.03
C VAL A 297 -6.85 7.94 -4.55
N SER A 298 -6.44 8.80 -5.49
CA SER A 298 -5.89 10.14 -5.20
C SER A 298 -6.95 11.23 -5.41
N ILE A 299 -6.98 12.23 -4.54
CA ILE A 299 -7.91 13.37 -4.57
C ILE A 299 -7.10 14.67 -4.51
N PRO A 300 -7.17 15.52 -5.55
CA PRO A 300 -6.61 16.88 -5.49
C PRO A 300 -7.22 17.70 -4.34
N PRO A 301 -6.43 18.40 -3.50
CA PRO A 301 -6.92 19.01 -2.26
C PRO A 301 -8.05 20.02 -2.44
N GLU A 302 -8.06 20.76 -3.55
CA GLU A 302 -9.06 21.76 -3.89
C GLU A 302 -10.45 21.16 -4.23
N LEU A 303 -10.54 19.84 -4.38
CA LEU A 303 -11.78 19.12 -4.69
C LEU A 303 -12.40 18.38 -3.50
N ILE A 304 -11.66 18.17 -2.40
CA ILE A 304 -12.10 17.31 -1.28
C ILE A 304 -13.47 17.68 -0.72
N ALA A 305 -13.80 18.97 -0.59
CA ALA A 305 -15.10 19.41 -0.09
C ALA A 305 -16.25 19.03 -1.05
N ARG A 306 -16.05 19.25 -2.36
CA ARG A 306 -17.02 18.85 -3.40
C ARG A 306 -17.20 17.33 -3.44
N VAL A 307 -16.11 16.58 -3.25
CA VAL A 307 -16.11 15.11 -3.18
C VAL A 307 -16.94 14.63 -1.98
N ILE A 308 -16.67 15.14 -0.77
CA ILE A 308 -17.41 14.79 0.45
C ILE A 308 -18.92 14.99 0.26
N ASP A 309 -19.36 16.14 -0.26
CA ASP A 309 -20.79 16.42 -0.43
C ASP A 309 -21.43 15.56 -1.54
N THR A 310 -20.68 15.25 -2.60
CA THR A 310 -21.12 14.32 -3.66
C THR A 310 -21.20 12.88 -3.18
N CYS A 311 -20.29 12.45 -2.29
CA CYS A 311 -20.35 11.16 -1.60
C CYS A 311 -21.57 11.09 -0.68
N ARG A 312 -21.81 12.11 0.16
CA ARG A 312 -23.00 12.22 1.03
C ARG A 312 -24.30 12.06 0.25
N TYR A 313 -24.43 12.77 -0.87
CA TYR A 313 -25.61 12.66 -1.74
C TYR A 313 -25.75 11.28 -2.38
N SER A 314 -24.67 10.77 -2.98
CA SER A 314 -24.67 9.46 -3.65
C SER A 314 -25.04 8.32 -2.70
N LYS A 315 -24.50 8.36 -1.46
CA LYS A 315 -24.79 7.37 -0.42
C LYS A 315 -26.27 7.35 -0.06
N GLN A 316 -26.90 8.51 0.16
CA GLN A 316 -28.34 8.60 0.45
C GLN A 316 -29.22 8.10 -0.71
N VAL A 317 -28.78 8.29 -1.96
CA VAL A 317 -29.45 7.74 -3.15
C VAL A 317 -29.36 6.22 -3.19
N ASP A 318 -28.18 5.67 -2.90
CA ASP A 318 -27.93 4.23 -2.99
C ASP A 318 -28.46 3.44 -1.78
N GLU A 319 -28.53 4.05 -0.59
CA GLU A 319 -29.24 3.53 0.58
C GLU A 319 -30.75 3.34 0.28
N ARG A 320 -31.39 4.32 -0.39
CA ARG A 320 -32.77 4.18 -0.86
C ARG A 320 -32.92 3.12 -1.93
N CYS A 321 -31.96 3.05 -2.87
CA CYS A 321 -31.96 1.99 -3.88
C CYS A 321 -31.91 0.61 -3.20
N MET A 322 -31.05 0.42 -2.20
CA MET A 322 -30.91 -0.84 -1.48
C MET A 322 -32.21 -1.24 -0.75
N ILE A 323 -32.92 -0.29 -0.14
CA ILE A 323 -34.21 -0.54 0.52
C ILE A 323 -35.26 -1.04 -0.49
N ASP A 324 -35.42 -0.35 -1.62
CA ASP A 324 -36.34 -0.74 -2.70
C ASP A 324 -36.04 -2.16 -3.24
N ILE A 325 -34.75 -2.45 -3.49
CA ILE A 325 -34.29 -3.75 -4.00
C ILE A 325 -34.55 -4.86 -2.98
N GLN A 326 -34.29 -4.62 -1.69
CA GLN A 326 -34.58 -5.58 -0.62
C GLN A 326 -36.08 -5.83 -0.42
N GLN A 327 -36.93 -4.88 -0.80
CA GLN A 327 -38.40 -5.05 -0.85
C GLN A 327 -38.88 -5.74 -2.14
N GLY A 328 -37.97 -6.14 -3.04
CA GLY A 328 -38.28 -6.89 -4.26
C GLY A 328 -38.55 -6.03 -5.51
N ARG A 329 -38.33 -4.70 -5.44
CA ARG A 329 -38.43 -3.81 -6.60
C ARG A 329 -37.30 -4.09 -7.59
N SER A 330 -37.53 -3.92 -8.89
CA SER A 330 -36.46 -4.14 -9.87
C SER A 330 -35.38 -3.05 -9.81
N ILE A 331 -34.14 -3.43 -10.12
CA ILE A 331 -33.01 -2.49 -10.32
C ILE A 331 -33.39 -1.37 -11.30
N GLN A 332 -34.10 -1.71 -12.37
CA GLN A 332 -34.48 -0.78 -13.43
C GLN A 332 -35.47 0.30 -12.96
N GLU A 333 -36.50 -0.06 -12.20
CA GLU A 333 -37.45 0.93 -11.65
C GLU A 333 -36.77 1.81 -10.59
N THR A 334 -36.03 1.15 -9.69
CA THR A 334 -35.30 1.78 -8.57
C THR A 334 -34.32 2.85 -9.06
N PHE A 335 -33.46 2.52 -10.03
CA PHE A 335 -32.53 3.49 -10.62
C PHE A 335 -33.24 4.58 -11.43
N GLN A 336 -34.40 4.28 -12.03
CA GLN A 336 -35.18 5.25 -12.77
C GLN A 336 -35.85 6.30 -11.87
N GLU A 337 -36.13 5.98 -10.61
CA GLU A 337 -36.63 6.93 -9.63
C GLU A 337 -35.48 7.69 -8.96
N TRP A 338 -34.58 6.99 -8.27
CA TRP A 338 -33.62 7.62 -7.38
C TRP A 338 -32.41 8.23 -8.10
N ARG A 339 -31.88 7.60 -9.16
CA ARG A 339 -30.64 8.04 -9.82
C ARG A 339 -30.85 8.99 -11.02
N LYS A 340 -32.08 9.18 -11.52
CA LYS A 340 -32.38 10.18 -12.58
C LYS A 340 -32.32 11.64 -12.08
N SER A 341 -32.48 11.85 -10.78
CA SER A 341 -32.47 13.17 -10.15
C SER A 341 -31.14 13.92 -10.33
N THR A 342 -30.02 13.18 -10.41
CA THR A 342 -28.63 13.64 -10.54
C THR A 342 -28.25 14.26 -11.90
N LYS A 343 -29.22 14.78 -12.66
CA LYS A 343 -29.04 15.38 -14.01
C LYS A 343 -29.59 16.81 -14.12
N LYS A 344 -29.62 17.56 -13.02
CA LYS A 344 -29.99 18.98 -12.95
C LYS A 344 -28.91 19.80 -12.27
#